data_AF-Q9I411-F1
#
_entry.id   AF-Q9I411-F1
#
_cell.length_a   1.000
_cell.length_b   1.000
_cell.length_c   1.000
_cell.angle_alpha   90.00
_cell.angle_beta   90.00
_cell.angle_gamma   90.00
#
_symmetry.space_group_name_H-M   'P 1'
#
loop_
_entity.id
_entity.type
_entity.pdbx_description
1 polymer ?
#
loop_
_entity_poly.entity_id
_entity_poly.type
_entity_poly.pdbx_seq_one_letter_code
_entity_poly.pdbx_strand_id
1 'polypeptide(L)' 'MSKSLIVSLAASLVVLTGCANPPRSVERPYSDAEIKSYALDSLERSDLSPKRLDQYRSVLGTPHRQTL' A
#
# COMPACT_ATOMS: atom_id res chain seq x y z
N MET A 1 31.87 15.87 -31.27
CA MET A 1 30.52 15.66 -30.71
C MET A 1 30.65 14.79 -29.47
N SER A 2 30.72 15.35 -28.26
CA SER A 2 30.76 14.49 -27.05
C SER A 2 30.38 15.25 -25.79
N LYS A 3 31.06 16.36 -25.48
CA LYS A 3 30.86 17.07 -24.19
C LYS A 3 29.42 17.55 -23.96
N SER A 4 28.81 18.21 -24.95
CA SER A 4 27.44 18.77 -24.80
C SER A 4 26.37 17.69 -24.66
N LEU A 5 26.49 16.55 -25.38
CA LEU A 5 25.57 15.42 -25.26
C LEU A 5 25.67 14.76 -23.88
N ILE A 6 26.88 14.61 -23.33
CA ILE A 6 27.09 14.06 -21.99
C ILE A 6 26.43 14.95 -20.92
N VAL A 7 26.56 16.27 -21.03
CA VAL A 7 25.93 17.21 -20.09
C VAL A 7 24.40 17.15 -20.17
N SER A 8 23.85 17.11 -21.39
CA SER A 8 22.39 16.98 -21.58
C SER A 8 21.85 15.67 -21.03
N LEU A 9 22.57 14.56 -21.25
CA LEU A 9 22.20 13.25 -20.71
C LEU A 9 22.25 13.26 -19.18
N ALA A 10 23.32 13.79 -18.58
CA ALA A 10 23.45 13.89 -17.12
C ALA A 10 22.32 14.73 -16.51
N ALA A 11 21.95 15.86 -17.12
CA ALA A 11 20.82 16.68 -16.69
C ALA A 11 19.49 15.91 -16.73
N SER A 12 19.24 15.15 -17.81
CA SER A 12 18.03 14.32 -17.90
C SER A 12 17.97 13.22 -16.82
N LEU A 13 19.12 12.60 -16.49
CA LEU A 13 19.19 11.61 -15.41
C LEU A 13 18.85 12.21 -14.04
N VAL A 14 19.33 13.42 -13.74
CA VAL A 14 19.00 14.10 -12.47
C VAL A 14 17.51 14.43 -12.38
N VAL A 15 16.88 14.82 -13.49
CA VAL A 15 15.43 15.04 -13.53
C VAL A 15 14.68 13.72 -13.32
N LEU A 16 15.12 12.61 -13.92
CA LEU A 16 14.49 11.30 -13.75
C LEU A 16 14.68 10.75 -12.32
N THR A 17 15.86 10.89 -11.72
CA THR A 17 16.10 10.42 -10.34
C THR A 17 15.45 11.34 -9.30
N GLY A 18 15.27 12.63 -9.59
CA GLY A 18 14.54 13.56 -8.73
C GLY A 18 13.07 13.18 -8.53
N CYS A 19 12.43 12.54 -9.52
CA CYS A 19 11.10 11.98 -9.35
C CYS A 19 11.09 10.65 -8.58
N ALA A 20 12.22 9.93 -8.54
CA ALA A 20 12.38 8.68 -7.81
C ALA A 20 12.73 8.91 -6.33
N ASN A 21 12.15 9.94 -5.70
CA ASN A 21 12.18 10.06 -4.25
C ASN A 21 11.48 8.80 -3.70
N PRO A 22 12.20 7.84 -3.06
CA PRO A 22 11.54 6.69 -2.50
C PRO A 22 10.45 7.23 -1.57
N PRO A 23 9.21 6.73 -1.65
CA PRO A 23 8.18 7.19 -0.74
C PRO A 23 8.78 7.04 0.65
N ARG A 24 8.96 8.18 1.35
CA ARG A 24 9.30 8.17 2.78
C ARG A 24 8.35 7.15 3.38
N SER A 25 8.84 6.23 4.19
CA SER A 25 7.97 5.24 4.86
C SER A 25 6.82 6.01 5.48
N VAL A 26 5.68 6.01 4.79
CA VAL A 26 4.53 6.78 5.23
C VAL A 26 4.07 5.98 6.41
N GLU A 27 4.32 6.50 7.61
CA GLU A 27 3.77 5.94 8.82
C GLU A 27 2.27 5.81 8.57
N ARG A 28 1.80 4.57 8.45
CA ARG A 28 0.40 4.33 8.13
C ARG A 28 -0.40 4.80 9.34
N PRO A 29 -1.40 5.67 9.15
CA PRO A 29 -2.16 6.24 10.27
C PRO A 29 -2.94 5.17 11.06
N TYR A 30 -3.15 3.99 10.47
CA TYR A 30 -3.82 2.86 11.08
C TYR A 30 -3.03 1.58 10.84
N SER A 31 -2.99 0.75 11.86
CA SER A 31 -2.44 -0.61 11.80
C SER A 31 -3.32 -1.52 10.95
N ASP A 32 -2.73 -2.61 10.42
CA ASP A 32 -3.47 -3.62 9.66
C ASP A 32 -4.58 -4.27 10.52
N ALA A 33 -4.39 -4.35 11.84
CA ALA A 33 -5.39 -4.87 12.77
C ALA A 33 -6.60 -3.94 12.90
N GLU A 34 -6.37 -2.62 13.02
CA GLU A 34 -7.43 -1.61 13.07
C GLU A 34 -8.23 -1.55 11.78
N ILE A 35 -7.54 -1.62 10.63
CA ILE A 35 -8.21 -1.61 9.32
C ILE A 35 -9.10 -2.86 9.17
N LYS A 36 -8.63 -4.04 9.59
CA LYS A 36 -9.39 -5.29 9.49
C LYS A 36 -10.59 -5.31 10.43
N SER A 37 -10.45 -4.86 11.67
CA SER A 37 -11.57 -4.82 12.62
C SER A 37 -12.64 -3.83 12.17
N TYR A 38 -12.24 -2.65 11.69
CA TYR A 38 -13.16 -1.66 11.12
C TYR A 38 -13.90 -2.19 9.89
N ALA A 39 -13.17 -2.84 8.97
CA ALA A 39 -13.77 -3.44 7.79
C ALA A 39 -14.77 -4.53 8.18
N LEU A 40 -14.44 -5.39 9.15
CA LEU A 40 -15.33 -6.45 9.59
C LEU A 40 -16.61 -5.89 10.23
N ASP A 41 -16.50 -4.91 11.13
CA ASP A 41 -17.66 -4.23 11.73
C ASP A 41 -18.57 -3.62 10.64
N SER A 42 -17.97 -2.95 9.66
CA SER A 42 -18.70 -2.35 8.55
C SER A 42 -19.46 -3.39 7.72
N LEU A 43 -18.84 -4.56 7.47
CA LEU A 43 -19.46 -5.66 6.74
C LEU A 43 -20.58 -6.32 7.56
N GLU A 44 -20.40 -6.51 8.86
CA GLU A 44 -21.42 -7.06 9.75
C GLU A 44 -22.68 -6.19 9.85
N ARG A 45 -22.53 -4.88 9.65
CA ARG A 45 -23.64 -3.92 9.63
C ARG A 45 -24.30 -3.73 8.27
N SER A 46 -23.76 -4.35 7.22
CA SER A 46 -24.30 -4.24 5.86
C SER A 46 -25.31 -5.35 5.56
N ASP A 47 -26.09 -5.20 4.49
CA ASP A 47 -27.07 -6.21 4.04
C ASP A 47 -26.40 -7.39 3.27
N LEU A 48 -25.27 -7.86 3.79
CA LEU A 48 -24.55 -9.00 3.24
C LEU A 48 -25.30 -10.29 3.56
N SER A 49 -25.47 -11.14 2.55
CA SER A 49 -25.91 -12.52 2.76
C SER A 49 -24.98 -13.23 3.75
N PRO A 50 -25.47 -14.08 4.66
CA PRO A 50 -24.65 -14.76 5.67
C PRO A 50 -23.42 -15.48 5.09
N LYS A 51 -23.59 -16.17 3.95
CA LYS A 51 -22.50 -16.86 3.25
C LYS A 51 -21.35 -15.93 2.84
N ARG A 52 -21.65 -14.70 2.39
CA ARG A 52 -20.63 -13.71 2.03
C ARG A 52 -19.95 -13.16 3.30
N LEU A 53 -20.72 -12.91 4.36
CA LEU A 53 -20.16 -12.44 5.61
C LEU A 53 -19.17 -13.46 6.21
N ASP A 54 -19.51 -14.75 6.18
CA ASP A 54 -18.62 -15.82 6.65
C ASP A 54 -17.33 -15.92 5.82
N GLN A 55 -17.42 -15.70 4.50
CA GLN A 55 -16.25 -15.60 3.64
C GLN A 55 -15.35 -14.42 4.03
N TYR A 56 -15.91 -13.26 4.36
CA TYR A 56 -15.11 -12.12 4.80
C TYR A 56 -14.50 -12.35 6.19
N ARG A 57 -15.24 -12.96 7.11
CA ARG A 57 -14.72 -13.35 8.43
C ARG A 57 -13.50 -14.26 8.32
N SER A 58 -13.51 -15.22 7.41
CA SER A 58 -12.36 -16.13 7.25
C SER A 58 -11.12 -15.41 6.70
N VAL A 59 -11.29 -14.42 5.82
CA VAL A 59 -10.18 -13.64 5.25
C VAL A 59 -9.65 -12.59 6.24
N LEU A 60 -10.54 -11.88 6.91
CA LEU A 60 -10.19 -10.77 7.80
C LEU A 60 -9.80 -11.25 9.20
N GLY A 61 -10.39 -12.34 9.68
CA GLY A 61 -10.19 -12.87 11.02
C GLY A 61 -8.92 -13.69 11.21
N THR A 62 -8.26 -14.16 10.14
CA THR A 62 -6.95 -14.81 10.29
C THR A 62 -5.89 -13.76 10.65
N PRO A 63 -5.24 -13.85 11.83
CA PRO A 63 -4.04 -13.06 12.08
C PRO A 63 -3.01 -13.49 11.04
N HIS A 64 -2.70 -12.59 10.10
CA HIS A 64 -1.60 -12.81 9.19
C HIS A 64 -0.35 -12.79 10.09
N ARG A 65 0.19 -13.99 10.35
CA ARG A 65 1.41 -14.16 11.13
C ARG A 65 2.48 -13.37 10.40
N GLN A 66 2.75 -12.15 10.86
CA GLN A 66 3.92 -11.38 10.45
C GLN A 66 5.10 -12.17 10.99
N THR A 67 5.63 -13.08 10.18
CA THR A 67 7.00 -13.54 10.33
C THR A 67 7.88 -12.31 10.15
N LEU A 68 8.29 -11.73 11.27
CA LEU A 68 9.54 -10.97 11.36
C LEU A 68 10.70 -11.96 11.24
#